data_AF-A0A1H6CMC9-F1
#
_entry.id   AF-A0A1H6CMC9-F1
#
_cell.length_a   1.000
_cell.length_b   1.000
_cell.length_c   1.000
_cell.angle_alpha   90.00
_cell.angle_beta   90.00
_cell.angle_gamma   90.00
#
_symmetry.space_group_name_H-M   'P 1'
#
loop_
_entity.id
_entity.type
_entity.pdbx_description
1 polymer ?
#
loop_
_entity_poly.entity_id
_entity_poly.type
_entity_poly.pdbx_seq_one_letter_code
_entity_poly.pdbx_strand_id
1 'polypeptide(L)'
;MTLAEVASGMDGLPPSCGRTRLIAVDGHAGAGKTTLARELAELLGGAQVVHTDDLATHEEPFGWTARLGAQVLGPLGAGRSAVHQVYDWRLRRFASERAVAPKPYLVLEGVGAGRAAIRPHLALLLWLEVPAAEARRRGLRRDGPELARFWTGWTAAEDAHFAADPTRPYADLLVHQEEGGGYRFAPGPAARERRHEPARP
;
A
#
# COMPACT_ATOMS: atom_id res chain seq x y z
N MET A 1 -15.18 10.72 5.93
CA MET A 1 -14.05 11.26 6.70
C MET A 1 -13.07 11.91 5.73
N THR A 2 -12.34 12.93 6.17
CA THR A 2 -11.22 13.55 5.43
C THR A 2 -9.91 12.83 5.75
N LEU A 3 -8.83 13.13 5.01
CA LEU A 3 -7.50 12.58 5.31
C LEU A 3 -7.01 12.94 6.72
N ALA A 4 -7.23 14.19 7.15
CA ALA A 4 -6.84 14.65 8.48
C ALA A 4 -7.62 13.94 9.61
N GLU A 5 -8.92 13.70 9.41
CA GLU A 5 -9.74 12.94 10.35
C GLU A 5 -9.27 11.49 10.46
N VAL A 6 -8.93 10.86 9.32
CA VAL A 6 -8.38 9.50 9.31
C VAL A 6 -7.03 9.45 10.02
N ALA A 7 -6.13 10.39 9.75
CA ALA A 7 -4.82 10.47 10.43
C ALA A 7 -4.98 10.64 11.95
N SER A 8 -5.87 11.53 12.39
CA SER A 8 -6.16 11.79 13.80
C SER A 8 -6.74 10.57 14.52
N GLY A 9 -7.49 9.72 13.81
CA GLY A 9 -8.05 8.49 14.35
C GLY A 9 -7.04 7.35 14.52
N MET A 10 -5.84 7.44 13.94
CA MET A 10 -4.90 6.30 13.90
C MET A 10 -4.30 5.94 15.25
N ASP A 11 -4.23 6.87 16.20
CA ASP A 11 -3.73 6.60 17.55
C ASP A 11 -4.61 5.57 18.29
N GLY A 12 -5.90 5.51 17.95
CA GLY A 12 -6.86 4.55 18.50
C GLY A 12 -6.73 3.12 17.95
N LEU A 13 -5.98 2.91 16.87
CA LEU A 13 -5.73 1.56 16.33
C LEU A 13 -4.72 0.82 17.23
N PRO A 14 -4.84 -0.51 17.42
CA PRO A 14 -3.78 -1.28 18.06
C PRO A 14 -2.52 -1.33 17.17
N PRO A 15 -1.31 -1.36 17.73
CA PRO A 15 -0.10 -1.72 16.98
C PRO A 15 -0.24 -3.08 16.29
N SER A 16 0.34 -3.24 15.10
CA SER A 16 0.19 -4.44 14.26
C SER A 16 1.52 -5.09 13.85
N CYS A 17 2.64 -4.40 14.08
CA CYS A 17 3.99 -4.87 13.84
C CYS A 17 4.90 -4.38 14.97
N GLY A 18 4.96 -5.15 16.07
CA GLY A 18 5.64 -4.70 17.29
C GLY A 18 4.92 -3.48 17.88
N ARG A 19 5.63 -2.35 18.00
CA ARG A 19 5.04 -1.07 18.44
C ARG A 19 4.53 -0.21 17.28
N THR A 20 4.74 -0.64 16.04
CA THR A 20 4.39 0.09 14.83
C THR A 20 2.98 -0.32 14.35
N ARG A 21 2.21 0.66 13.89
CA ARG A 21 0.97 0.46 13.14
C ARG A 21 1.32 0.48 11.65
N LEU A 22 1.11 -0.65 10.98
CA LEU A 22 1.34 -0.76 9.55
C LEU A 22 0.06 -0.38 8.80
N ILE A 23 0.16 0.66 7.97
CA ILE A 23 -0.94 1.17 7.16
C ILE A 23 -0.65 0.82 5.70
N ALA A 24 -1.55 0.09 5.06
CA ALA A 24 -1.43 -0.22 3.63
C ALA A 24 -2.25 0.75 2.78
N VAL A 25 -1.65 1.27 1.72
CA VAL A 25 -2.31 2.05 0.66
C VAL A 25 -2.21 1.29 -0.65
N ASP A 26 -3.31 0.67 -1.07
CA ASP A 26 -3.42 -0.13 -2.29
C ASP A 26 -4.42 0.49 -3.27
N GLY A 27 -4.47 -0.04 -4.49
CA GLY A 27 -5.18 0.52 -5.64
C GLY A 27 -4.43 0.24 -6.93
N HIS A 28 -5.06 0.48 -8.07
CA HIS A 28 -4.46 0.23 -9.38
C HIS A 28 -3.20 1.08 -9.64
N ALA A 29 -2.29 0.58 -10.48
CA ALA A 29 -1.15 1.35 -10.98
C ALA A 29 -1.62 2.62 -11.69
N GLY A 30 -0.99 3.76 -11.36
CA GLY A 30 -1.42 5.07 -11.84
C GLY A 30 -2.62 5.69 -11.11
N ALA A 31 -3.14 5.07 -10.04
CA ALA A 31 -4.26 5.62 -9.27
C ALA A 31 -3.89 6.88 -8.43
N GLY A 32 -2.61 7.06 -8.08
CA GLY A 32 -2.15 8.17 -7.22
C GLY A 32 -1.77 7.77 -5.78
N LYS A 33 -1.61 6.48 -5.51
CA LYS A 33 -1.27 5.92 -4.18
C LYS A 33 -0.06 6.57 -3.53
N THR A 34 1.03 6.74 -4.28
CA THR A 34 2.27 7.35 -3.78
C THR A 34 2.03 8.77 -3.26
N THR A 35 1.15 9.54 -3.91
CA THR A 35 0.80 10.89 -3.45
C THR A 35 0.02 10.83 -2.14
N LEU A 36 -1.06 10.03 -2.11
CA LEU A 36 -1.86 9.81 -0.90
C LEU A 36 -1.01 9.31 0.28
N ALA A 37 -0.10 8.36 0.03
CA ALA A 37 0.79 7.79 1.05
C ALA A 37 1.75 8.83 1.64
N ARG A 38 2.26 9.77 0.81
CA ARG A 38 3.11 10.87 1.26
C ARG A 38 2.34 11.88 2.11
N GLU A 39 1.18 12.33 1.63
CA GLU A 39 0.32 13.25 2.37
C GLU A 39 -0.11 12.65 3.72
N LEU A 40 -0.46 11.36 3.74
CA LEU A 40 -0.76 10.64 4.97
C LEU A 40 0.45 10.58 5.91
N ALA A 41 1.64 10.26 5.38
CA ALA A 41 2.85 10.16 6.18
C ALA A 41 3.24 11.49 6.82
N GLU A 42 3.04 12.61 6.13
CA GLU A 42 3.24 13.96 6.67
C GLU A 42 2.33 14.24 7.87
N LEU A 43 1.03 13.93 7.75
CA LEU A 43 0.06 14.08 8.83
C LEU A 43 0.36 13.16 10.04
N LEU A 44 1.02 12.03 9.80
CA LEU A 44 1.47 11.09 10.84
C LEU A 44 2.86 11.44 11.41
N GLY A 45 3.26 12.72 11.35
CA GLY A 45 4.51 13.20 11.94
C GLY A 45 5.77 12.75 11.19
N GLY A 46 5.68 12.63 9.86
CA GLY A 46 6.79 12.15 9.03
C GLY A 46 7.02 10.65 9.17
N ALA A 47 5.93 9.87 9.10
CA ALA A 47 5.99 8.42 9.01
C ALA A 47 6.83 8.00 7.77
N GLN A 48 7.44 6.83 7.84
CA GLN A 48 8.20 6.32 6.70
C GLN A 48 7.25 5.64 5.71
N VAL A 49 7.58 5.73 4.42
CA VAL A 49 6.85 5.05 3.34
C VAL A 49 7.77 3.99 2.73
N VAL A 50 7.28 2.76 2.64
CA VAL A 50 7.91 1.66 1.91
C VAL A 50 7.11 1.42 0.63
N HIS A 51 7.79 1.46 -0.51
CA HIS A 51 7.21 1.22 -1.81
C HIS A 51 7.34 -0.26 -2.14
N THR A 52 6.24 -0.94 -2.48
CA THR A 52 6.32 -2.35 -2.92
C THR A 52 7.20 -2.52 -4.17
N ASP A 53 7.28 -1.50 -5.02
CA ASP A 53 8.18 -1.43 -6.18
C ASP A 53 9.68 -1.49 -5.79
N ASP A 54 10.06 -1.11 -4.56
CA ASP A 54 11.44 -1.25 -4.08
C ASP A 54 11.80 -2.74 -3.86
N LEU A 55 10.80 -3.59 -3.63
CA LEU A 55 10.97 -5.01 -3.26
C LEU A 55 10.61 -6.00 -4.38
N ALA A 56 9.78 -5.55 -5.31
CA ALA A 56 9.38 -6.27 -6.52
C ALA A 56 10.54 -6.31 -7.54
N THR A 57 10.49 -7.28 -8.45
CA THR A 57 11.44 -7.37 -9.57
C THR A 57 10.70 -7.51 -10.90
N HIS A 58 11.45 -7.55 -12.00
CA HIS A 58 10.86 -7.81 -13.31
C HIS A 58 10.28 -9.24 -13.43
N GLU A 59 10.94 -10.19 -12.77
CA GLU A 59 10.58 -11.60 -12.74
C GLU A 59 9.46 -11.88 -11.73
N GLU A 60 9.47 -11.13 -10.62
CA GLU A 60 8.57 -11.30 -9.49
C GLU A 60 7.86 -9.98 -9.16
N PRO A 61 6.96 -9.47 -10.03
CA PRO A 61 6.25 -8.20 -9.79
C PRO A 61 5.42 -8.24 -8.49
N PHE A 62 5.04 -9.43 -8.05
CA PHE A 62 4.18 -9.70 -6.91
C PHE A 62 4.78 -10.70 -5.90
N GLY A 63 6.02 -11.15 -6.11
CA GLY A 63 6.73 -12.12 -5.25
C GLY A 63 7.50 -11.49 -4.08
N TRP A 64 7.22 -10.24 -3.75
CA TRP A 64 8.01 -9.44 -2.82
C TRP A 64 7.69 -9.64 -1.34
N THR A 65 6.61 -10.34 -0.99
CA THR A 65 6.11 -10.46 0.40
C THR A 65 7.14 -11.11 1.34
N ALA A 66 7.90 -12.10 0.86
CA ALA A 66 8.98 -12.72 1.64
C ALA A 66 10.11 -11.72 1.97
N ARG A 67 10.50 -10.87 1.00
CA ARG A 67 11.49 -9.81 1.21
C ARG A 67 10.97 -8.77 2.21
N LEU A 68 9.72 -8.33 2.06
CA LEU A 68 9.08 -7.41 3.01
C LEU A 68 9.10 -7.99 4.43
N GLY A 69 8.71 -9.26 4.58
CA GLY A 69 8.70 -9.96 5.86
C GLY A 69 10.09 -10.03 6.50
N ALA A 70 11.09 -10.48 5.76
CA ALA A 70 12.45 -10.67 6.27
C ALA A 70 13.19 -9.36 6.55
N GLN A 71 13.06 -8.37 5.66
CA GLN A 71 13.88 -7.16 5.68
C GLN A 71 13.22 -5.99 6.41
N VAL A 72 11.89 -5.98 6.54
CA VAL A 72 11.13 -4.87 7.15
C VAL A 72 10.29 -5.33 8.35
N LEU A 73 9.30 -6.20 8.14
CA LEU A 73 8.31 -6.50 9.18
C LEU A 73 8.90 -7.32 10.33
N GLY A 74 9.80 -8.25 10.06
CA GLY A 74 10.48 -9.05 11.08
C GLY A 74 11.31 -8.19 12.04
N PRO A 75 12.25 -7.36 11.55
CA PRO A 75 13.01 -6.45 12.40
C PRO A 75 12.14 -5.46 13.18
N LEU A 76 11.15 -4.83 12.53
CA LEU A 76 10.25 -3.86 13.19
C LEU A 76 9.36 -4.54 14.24
N GLY A 77 8.88 -5.75 13.95
CA GLY A 77 8.13 -6.59 14.90
C GLY A 77 8.93 -6.88 16.17
N ALA A 78 10.25 -7.01 16.04
CA ALA A 78 11.18 -7.16 17.15
C ALA A 78 11.65 -5.81 17.77
N GLY A 79 11.06 -4.68 17.36
CA GLY A 79 11.42 -3.35 17.85
C GLY A 79 12.79 -2.84 17.38
N ARG A 80 13.36 -3.43 16.32
CA ARG A 80 14.67 -3.07 15.76
C ARG A 80 14.52 -2.26 14.48
N SER A 81 15.53 -1.47 14.15
CA SER A 81 15.63 -0.87 12.81
C SER A 81 15.73 -1.95 11.74
N ALA A 82 15.04 -1.72 10.64
CA ALA A 82 15.04 -2.53 9.43
C ALA A 82 15.92 -1.86 8.35
N VAL A 83 16.40 -2.67 7.42
CA VAL A 83 17.05 -2.23 6.18
C VAL A 83 16.55 -3.15 5.08
N HIS A 84 16.04 -2.59 3.99
CA HIS A 84 15.63 -3.36 2.82
C HIS A 84 16.38 -2.92 1.57
N GLN A 85 16.54 -3.86 0.66
CA GLN A 85 17.12 -3.63 -0.66
C GLN A 85 16.10 -2.92 -1.54
N VAL A 86 16.59 -2.02 -2.39
CA VAL A 86 15.79 -1.25 -3.35
C VAL A 86 16.15 -1.69 -4.76
N TYR A 87 15.14 -2.19 -5.47
CA TYR A 87 15.24 -2.65 -6.84
C TYR A 87 15.28 -1.46 -7.82
N ASP A 88 16.36 -1.37 -8.60
CA ASP A 88 16.45 -0.41 -9.69
C ASP A 88 15.83 -1.01 -10.95
N TRP A 89 14.68 -0.46 -11.35
CA TRP A 89 13.92 -0.94 -12.51
C TRP A 89 14.62 -0.68 -13.86
N ARG A 90 15.58 0.26 -13.92
CA ARG A 90 16.37 0.51 -15.13
C ARG A 90 17.56 -0.43 -15.22
N LEU A 91 18.28 -0.61 -14.10
CA LEU A 91 19.44 -1.50 -14.02
C LEU A 91 19.07 -2.97 -13.86
N ARG A 92 17.79 -3.26 -13.58
CA ARG A 92 17.24 -4.61 -13.37
C ARG A 92 17.97 -5.41 -12.29
N ARG A 93 18.25 -4.76 -11.16
CA ARG A 93 18.90 -5.37 -9.99
C ARG A 93 18.64 -4.56 -8.73
N PHE A 94 18.76 -5.20 -7.58
CA PHE A 94 18.91 -4.47 -6.32
C PHE A 94 20.21 -3.67 -6.35
N ALA A 95 20.11 -2.36 -6.19
CA ALA A 95 21.23 -1.43 -6.40
C ALA A 95 21.50 -0.50 -5.22
N SER A 96 20.57 -0.41 -4.27
CA SER A 96 20.75 0.37 -3.04
C SER A 96 19.94 -0.24 -1.89
N GLU A 97 20.06 0.36 -0.70
CA GLU A 97 19.35 -0.05 0.50
C GLU A 97 18.69 1.16 1.17
N ARG A 98 17.58 0.92 1.87
CA ARG A 98 16.84 1.95 2.60
C ARG A 98 16.56 1.49 4.04
N ALA A 99 16.95 2.32 5.00
CA ALA A 99 16.70 2.10 6.41
C ALA A 99 15.25 2.45 6.80
N VAL A 100 14.67 1.65 7.69
CA VAL A 100 13.34 1.87 8.28
C VAL A 100 13.46 1.81 9.80
N ALA A 101 13.24 2.93 10.47
CA ALA A 101 13.31 3.01 11.93
C ALA A 101 11.98 2.53 12.56
N PRO A 102 12.01 2.00 13.79
CA PRO A 102 10.81 1.59 14.51
C PRO A 102 10.03 2.81 15.02
N LYS A 103 9.30 3.47 14.12
CA LYS A 103 8.40 4.58 14.42
C LYS A 103 6.98 4.07 14.75
N PRO A 104 6.11 4.90 15.38
CA PRO A 104 4.73 4.52 15.67
C PRO A 104 3.90 4.14 14.43
N TYR A 105 4.26 4.69 13.26
CA TYR A 105 3.56 4.50 11.99
C TYR A 105 4.53 4.12 10.86
N LEU A 106 4.10 3.19 10.02
CA LEU A 106 4.75 2.83 8.76
C LEU A 106 3.67 2.72 7.68
N VAL A 107 3.88 3.38 6.54
CA VAL A 107 3.00 3.27 5.36
C VAL A 107 3.65 2.33 4.36
N LEU A 108 2.93 1.27 3.97
CA LEU A 108 3.26 0.41 2.84
C LEU A 108 2.39 0.81 1.67
N GLU A 109 2.97 1.13 0.52
CA GLU A 109 2.19 1.54 -0.65
C GLU A 109 2.60 0.79 -1.91
N GLY A 110 1.60 0.55 -2.76
CA GLY A 110 1.78 0.02 -4.09
C GLY A 110 0.78 -1.09 -4.40
N VAL A 111 0.84 -1.61 -5.62
CA VAL A 111 -0.13 -2.61 -6.08
C VAL A 111 0.10 -3.91 -5.31
N GLY A 112 -0.93 -4.36 -4.59
CA GLY A 112 -0.84 -5.53 -3.73
C GLY A 112 -0.32 -5.25 -2.32
N ALA A 113 -0.23 -3.99 -1.89
CA ALA A 113 0.05 -3.67 -0.48
C ALA A 113 -0.97 -4.31 0.48
N GLY A 114 -2.19 -4.60 0.01
CA GLY A 114 -3.26 -5.27 0.76
C GLY A 114 -3.41 -6.77 0.48
N ARG A 115 -2.36 -7.45 -0.02
CA ARG A 115 -2.33 -8.91 -0.20
C ARG A 115 -2.73 -9.69 1.04
N ALA A 116 -3.33 -10.86 0.85
CA ALA A 116 -3.74 -11.76 1.92
C ALA A 116 -2.58 -12.10 2.89
N ALA A 117 -1.36 -12.28 2.36
CA ALA A 117 -0.17 -12.56 3.17
C ALA A 117 0.26 -11.40 4.08
N ILE A 118 -0.16 -10.16 3.79
CA ILE A 118 0.21 -8.96 4.56
C ILE A 118 -0.89 -8.56 5.53
N ARG A 119 -2.17 -8.83 5.21
CA ARG A 119 -3.34 -8.44 6.02
C ARG A 119 -3.21 -8.74 7.53
N PRO A 120 -2.68 -9.90 7.98
CA PRO A 120 -2.52 -10.17 9.42
C PRO A 120 -1.59 -9.18 10.15
N HIS A 121 -0.77 -8.43 9.41
CA HIS A 121 0.16 -7.44 9.95
C HIS A 121 -0.34 -5.99 9.81
N LEU A 122 -1.52 -5.77 9.21
CA LEU A 122 -2.06 -4.43 8.97
C LEU A 122 -2.87 -3.94 10.17
N ALA A 123 -2.67 -2.68 10.54
CA ALA A 123 -3.55 -1.95 11.43
C ALA A 123 -4.71 -1.29 10.66
N LEU A 124 -4.48 -0.95 9.39
CA LEU A 124 -5.48 -0.35 8.50
C LEU A 124 -5.13 -0.62 7.03
N LEU A 125 -6.13 -1.00 6.25
CA LEU A 125 -6.04 -1.15 4.79
C LEU A 125 -6.90 -0.12 4.05
N LEU A 126 -6.24 0.72 3.28
CA LEU A 126 -6.84 1.75 2.43
C LEU A 126 -6.83 1.29 0.96
N TRP A 127 -7.97 1.36 0.29
CA TRP A 127 -8.09 1.17 -1.16
C TRP A 127 -8.40 2.48 -1.85
N LEU A 128 -7.50 2.95 -2.71
CA LEU A 128 -7.72 4.12 -3.56
C LEU A 128 -8.62 3.75 -4.74
N GLU A 129 -9.88 4.18 -4.67
CA GLU A 129 -10.94 3.86 -5.60
C GLU A 129 -10.83 4.71 -6.87
N VAL A 130 -10.07 4.20 -7.83
CA VAL A 130 -9.98 4.74 -9.19
C VAL A 130 -10.26 3.59 -10.16
N PRO A 131 -11.18 3.75 -11.13
CA PRO A 131 -11.41 2.72 -12.13
C PRO A 131 -10.11 2.28 -12.82
N ALA A 132 -9.89 0.98 -12.99
CA ALA A 132 -8.63 0.44 -13.54
C ALA A 132 -8.24 1.10 -14.87
N ALA A 133 -9.21 1.28 -15.78
CA ALA A 133 -8.99 1.94 -17.07
C ALA A 133 -8.55 3.40 -16.94
N GLU A 134 -9.09 4.13 -15.95
CA GLU A 134 -8.71 5.51 -15.64
C GLU A 134 -7.29 5.55 -15.07
N ALA A 135 -6.99 4.71 -14.08
CA ALA A 135 -5.68 4.62 -13.45
C ALA A 135 -4.59 4.28 -14.50
N ARG A 136 -4.85 3.31 -15.37
CA ARG A 136 -3.98 2.95 -16.50
C ARG A 136 -3.78 4.12 -17.45
N ARG A 137 -4.84 4.85 -17.82
CA ARG A 137 -4.72 6.03 -18.69
C ARG A 137 -3.85 7.11 -18.07
N ARG A 138 -3.98 7.36 -16.76
CA ARG A 138 -3.14 8.31 -16.01
C ARG A 138 -1.67 7.86 -15.99
N GLY A 139 -1.42 6.59 -15.72
CA GLY A 139 -0.08 6.01 -15.72
C GLY A 139 0.63 6.09 -17.08
N LEU A 140 -0.04 5.65 -18.15
CA LEU A 140 0.48 5.74 -19.51
C LEU A 140 0.81 7.19 -19.92
N ARG A 141 -0.05 8.15 -19.57
CA ARG A 141 0.18 9.56 -19.86
C ARG A 141 1.40 10.12 -19.12
N ARG A 142 1.61 9.71 -17.86
CA ARG A 142 2.75 10.13 -17.04
C ARG A 142 4.07 9.55 -17.56
N ASP A 143 4.06 8.28 -17.96
CA ASP A 143 5.26 7.50 -18.28
C ASP A 143 5.68 7.61 -19.75
N GLY A 144 4.77 8.07 -20.62
CA GLY A 144 5.04 8.30 -22.03
C GLY A 144 5.09 7.02 -22.88
N PRO A 145 5.22 7.18 -24.22
CA PRO A 145 5.11 6.07 -25.16
C PRO A 145 6.25 5.05 -25.07
N GLU A 146 7.44 5.45 -24.59
CA GLU A 146 8.61 4.58 -24.45
C GLU A 146 8.36 3.37 -23.53
N LEU A 147 7.45 3.54 -22.56
CA LEU A 147 7.08 2.51 -21.59
C LEU A 147 5.80 1.74 -21.96
N ALA A 148 5.24 1.94 -23.16
CA ALA A 148 3.98 1.29 -23.56
C ALA A 148 4.06 -0.26 -23.50
N ARG A 149 5.17 -0.86 -23.92
CA ARG A 149 5.37 -2.33 -23.84
C ARG A 149 5.45 -2.83 -22.40
N PHE A 150 6.13 -2.06 -21.54
CA PHE A 150 6.19 -2.37 -20.10
C PHE A 150 4.79 -2.33 -19.49
N TRP A 151 4.01 -1.30 -19.79
CA TRP A 151 2.63 -1.16 -19.33
C TRP A 151 1.73 -2.32 -19.78
N THR A 152 1.90 -2.87 -20.98
CA THR A 152 1.13 -4.05 -21.41
C THR A 152 1.41 -5.27 -20.53
N GLY A 153 2.69 -5.57 -20.28
CA GLY A 153 3.08 -6.69 -19.41
C GLY A 153 2.63 -6.47 -17.96
N TRP A 154 2.78 -5.23 -17.47
CA TRP A 154 2.34 -4.84 -16.14
C TRP A 154 0.83 -4.97 -15.95
N THR A 155 0.01 -4.47 -16.89
CA THR A 155 -1.45 -4.58 -16.81
C THR A 155 -1.89 -6.04 -16.72
N ALA A 156 -1.32 -6.93 -17.53
CA ALA A 156 -1.65 -8.36 -17.46
C ALA A 156 -1.28 -8.98 -16.10
N ALA A 157 -0.13 -8.63 -15.54
CA ALA A 157 0.30 -9.10 -14.23
C ALA A 157 -0.60 -8.56 -13.10
N GLU A 158 -0.98 -7.27 -13.17
CA GLU A 158 -1.88 -6.62 -12.20
C GLU A 158 -3.27 -7.25 -12.21
N ASP A 159 -3.85 -7.47 -13.40
CA ASP A 159 -5.15 -8.11 -13.55
C ASP A 159 -5.12 -9.53 -12.98
N ALA A 160 -4.08 -10.31 -13.31
CA ALA A 160 -3.89 -11.66 -12.75
C ALA A 160 -3.73 -11.63 -11.22
N HIS A 161 -3.00 -10.63 -10.68
CA HIS A 161 -2.86 -10.48 -9.24
C HIS A 161 -4.20 -10.21 -8.56
N PHE A 162 -4.96 -9.20 -9.00
CA PHE A 162 -6.23 -8.86 -8.34
C PHE A 162 -7.31 -9.92 -8.56
N ALA A 163 -7.24 -10.71 -9.64
CA ALA A 163 -8.11 -11.87 -9.80
C ALA A 163 -7.81 -12.97 -8.75
N ALA A 164 -6.53 -13.18 -8.41
CA ALA A 164 -6.10 -14.22 -7.48
C ALA A 164 -6.12 -13.79 -6.00
N ASP A 165 -5.80 -12.54 -5.69
CA ASP A 165 -5.72 -12.00 -4.33
C ASP A 165 -6.26 -10.54 -4.33
N PRO A 166 -7.60 -10.37 -4.39
CA PRO A 166 -8.22 -9.06 -4.49
C PRO A 166 -8.06 -8.28 -3.18
N THR A 167 -7.55 -7.06 -3.24
CA THR A 167 -7.44 -6.19 -2.05
C THR A 167 -8.77 -5.54 -1.67
N ARG A 168 -9.50 -5.02 -2.66
CA ARG A 168 -10.68 -4.15 -2.44
C ARG A 168 -11.74 -4.72 -1.48
N PRO A 169 -12.14 -6.00 -1.54
CA PRO A 169 -13.12 -6.57 -0.60
C PRO A 169 -12.67 -6.53 0.86
N TYR A 170 -11.35 -6.51 1.11
CA TYR A 170 -10.78 -6.53 2.45
C TYR A 170 -10.42 -5.14 2.97
N ALA A 171 -10.63 -4.09 2.17
CA ALA A 171 -10.30 -2.73 2.56
C ALA A 171 -11.17 -2.28 3.74
N ASP A 172 -10.52 -1.67 4.73
CA ASP A 172 -11.20 -1.04 5.86
C ASP A 172 -11.86 0.28 5.43
N LEU A 173 -11.17 1.03 4.56
CA LEU A 173 -11.67 2.28 3.98
C LEU A 173 -11.44 2.32 2.47
N LEU A 174 -12.46 2.82 1.76
CA LEU A 174 -12.34 3.25 0.38
C LEU A 174 -12.00 4.74 0.35
N VAL A 175 -11.02 5.10 -0.49
CA VAL A 175 -10.54 6.47 -0.65
C VAL A 175 -10.94 6.96 -2.03
N HIS A 176 -11.64 8.08 -2.09
CA HIS A 176 -12.05 8.74 -3.32
C HIS A 176 -11.33 10.08 -3.43
N GLN A 177 -10.75 10.35 -4.60
CA GLN A 177 -10.19 11.67 -4.90
C GLN A 177 -11.32 12.63 -5.30
N GLU A 178 -11.35 13.82 -4.73
CA GLU A 178 -12.39 14.82 -4.99
C GLU A 178 -11.95 15.80 -6.10
N GLU A 179 -12.90 16.31 -6.89
CA GLU A 179 -12.61 17.17 -8.07
C GLU A 179 -11.93 18.50 -7.72
N GLY A 180 -12.08 18.99 -6.48
CA GLY A 180 -11.43 20.19 -5.95
C GLY A 180 -10.10 19.96 -5.24
N GLY A 181 -9.59 18.72 -5.25
CA GLY A 181 -8.43 18.31 -4.47
C GLY A 181 -8.79 17.69 -3.11
N GLY A 182 -7.84 16.95 -2.54
CA GLY A 182 -8.04 16.16 -1.32
C GLY A 182 -8.77 14.84 -1.55
N TYR A 183 -9.17 14.22 -0.44
CA TYR A 183 -9.73 12.87 -0.42
C TYR A 183 -10.93 12.75 0.51
N ARG A 184 -11.91 11.93 0.09
CA ARG A 184 -13.02 11.47 0.91
C ARG A 184 -12.88 9.98 1.20
N PHE A 185 -12.98 9.64 2.48
CA PHE A 185 -12.90 8.27 2.98
C PHE A 185 -14.29 7.78 3.37
N ALA A 186 -14.63 6.57 2.90
CA ALA A 186 -15.86 5.86 3.22
C ALA A 186 -15.55 4.47 3.81
N PRO A 187 -16.42 3.90 4.66
CA PRO A 187 -16.26 2.53 5.14
C PRO A 187 -16.15 1.53 4.00
N GLY A 188 -15.08 0.75 4.00
CA GLY A 188 -14.85 -0.32 3.04
C GLY A 188 -15.66 -1.59 3.35
N PRO A 189 -15.62 -2.58 2.45
CA PRO A 189 -16.48 -3.76 2.57
C PRO A 189 -16.19 -4.57 3.84
N ALA A 190 -14.93 -4.74 4.24
CA ALA A 190 -14.56 -5.44 5.48
C ALA A 190 -15.11 -4.77 6.75
N ALA A 191 -15.19 -3.45 6.77
CA ALA A 191 -15.76 -2.71 7.89
C ALA A 191 -17.29 -2.88 8.02
N ARG A 192 -17.97 -3.25 6.93
CA ARG A 192 -19.42 -3.55 6.93
C ARG A 192 -19.71 -4.95 7.46
N GLU A 193 -18.85 -5.91 7.16
CA GLU A 193 -18.97 -7.29 7.64
C GLU A 193 -18.75 -7.39 9.16
N ARG A 194 -17.75 -6.69 9.71
CA ARG A 194 -17.51 -6.63 11.17
C ARG A 194 -18.64 -5.99 11.98
N ARG A 195 -19.52 -5.21 11.35
CA ARG A 195 -20.73 -4.65 12.00
C ARG A 195 -21.92 -5.61 12.01
N HIS A 196 -21.88 -6.67 11.21
CA HIS A 196 -22.96 -7.65 11.08
C HIS A 196 -22.66 -8.98 11.77
N GLU A 197 -21.46 -9.16 12.32
CA GLU A 197 -21.14 -10.30 13.18
C GLU A 197 -21.68 -10.03 14.59
N PRO A 198 -22.64 -10.83 15.11
CA PRO A 198 -23.09 -10.69 16.49
C PRO A 198 -21.88 -10.92 17.40
N ALA A 199 -21.75 -10.09 18.44
CA ALA A 199 -20.71 -10.25 19.45
C ALA A 199 -20.68 -11.71 19.93
N ARG A 200 -19.59 -12.43 19.63
CA ARG A 200 -19.44 -13.79 20.15
C ARG A 200 -19.34 -13.70 21.69
N PRO A 201 -20.06 -14.57 22.41
CA PRO A 201 -20.18 -14.53 23.86
C PRO A 201 -18.85 -14.77 24.58
#